data_AF-A0A1M5HCZ2-F1
#
_entry.id   AF-A0A1M5HCZ2-F1
#
_cell.length_a   1.000
_cell.length_b   1.000
_cell.length_c   1.000
_cell.angle_alpha   90.00
_cell.angle_beta   90.00
_cell.angle_gamma   90.00
#
_symmetry.space_group_name_H-M   'P 1'
#
loop_
_entity.id
_entity.type
_entity.pdbx_description
1 polymer ?
#
loop_
_entity_poly.entity_id
_entity_poly.type
_entity_poly.pdbx_seq_one_letter_code
_entity_poly.pdbx_strand_id
1 'polypeptide(L)'
;MTFVGSYCKSKVLGACIEKREAYCCFNSPLSRIVQEQVRPQLGMSFGSPKNPQCGGIPLDKIAEIDWSKVNLDEWLGILQQNGKFPDPSSVNLESLTGSGSDFNIDGGRLNTEERTLNRLNGIDVDAKRREAAQQVFPDWKGE
;
A
#
# COMPACT_ATOMS: atom_id res chain seq x y z
N MET A 1 3.88 -12.07 -14.82
CA MET A 1 2.97 -13.19 -15.14
C MET A 1 3.16 -14.29 -14.11
N THR A 2 2.12 -15.05 -13.79
CA THR A 2 2.20 -16.21 -12.87
C THR A 2 1.96 -17.48 -13.67
N PHE A 3 2.85 -18.47 -13.57
CA PHE A 3 2.69 -19.74 -14.26
C PHE A 3 1.63 -20.60 -13.57
N VAL A 4 0.62 -21.05 -14.34
CA VAL A 4 -0.45 -21.93 -13.84
C VAL A 4 -0.10 -23.40 -14.09
N GLY A 5 0.65 -23.67 -15.16
CA GLY A 5 1.09 -25.01 -15.53
C GLY A 5 1.07 -25.22 -17.04
N SER A 6 1.27 -26.47 -17.44
CA SER A 6 1.26 -26.85 -18.85
C SER A 6 0.30 -28.00 -19.12
N TYR A 7 -0.21 -28.09 -20.34
CA TYR A 7 -1.09 -29.18 -20.76
C TYR A 7 -0.82 -29.59 -22.21
N CYS A 8 -1.09 -30.87 -22.50
CA CYS A 8 -1.05 -31.36 -23.86
C CYS A 8 -2.32 -30.95 -24.62
N LYS A 9 -2.18 -30.13 -25.66
CA LYS A 9 -3.28 -29.70 -26.52
C LYS A 9 -3.65 -30.79 -27.53
N SER A 10 -2.65 -31.40 -28.17
CA SER A 10 -2.82 -32.46 -29.15
C SER A 10 -1.98 -33.69 -28.80
N LYS A 11 -2.61 -34.87 -28.84
CA LYS A 11 -2.00 -36.15 -28.48
C LYS A 11 -2.24 -37.14 -29.62
N VAL A 12 -1.18 -37.78 -30.10
CA VAL A 12 -1.23 -38.77 -31.18
C VAL A 12 -0.47 -40.01 -30.73
N LEU A 13 -1.09 -41.19 -30.87
CA LEU A 13 -0.51 -42.48 -30.44
C LEU A 13 0.04 -42.49 -29.00
N GLY A 14 -0.61 -41.76 -28.08
CA GLY A 14 -0.16 -41.67 -26.68
C GLY A 14 0.96 -40.66 -26.41
N ALA A 15 1.62 -40.12 -27.44
CA ALA A 15 2.63 -39.08 -27.33
C ALA A 15 2.01 -37.67 -27.42
N CYS A 16 2.55 -36.72 -26.65
CA CYS A 16 2.12 -35.32 -26.73
C CYS A 16 2.84 -34.61 -27.87
N ILE A 17 2.08 -34.06 -28.82
CA ILE A 17 2.63 -33.39 -30.00
C ILE A 17 2.71 -31.88 -29.77
N GLU A 18 1.69 -31.30 -29.13
CA GLU A 18 1.66 -29.87 -28.80
C GLU A 18 1.45 -29.68 -27.30
N LYS A 19 2.47 -29.15 -26.63
CA LYS A 19 2.39 -28.75 -25.22
C LYS A 19 2.15 -27.23 -25.15
N ARG A 20 1.13 -26.83 -24.41
CA ARG A 20 0.82 -25.42 -24.15
C ARG A 20 1.06 -25.09 -22.71
N GLU A 21 1.53 -23.87 -22.46
CA GLU A 21 1.72 -23.30 -21.14
C GLU A 21 0.65 -22.25 -20.88
N ALA A 22 0.16 -22.22 -19.65
CA ALA A 22 -0.86 -21.28 -19.21
C ALA A 22 -0.30 -20.35 -18.14
N TYR A 23 -0.56 -19.07 -18.31
CA TYR A 23 -0.12 -18.01 -17.41
C TYR A 23 -1.27 -17.06 -17.07
N CYS A 24 -1.28 -16.55 -15.84
CA CYS A 24 -2.08 -15.39 -15.49
C CYS A 24 -1.27 -14.10 -15.71
N CYS A 25 -1.82 -13.22 -16.54
CA CYS A 25 -1.25 -11.90 -16.83
C CYS A 25 -1.97 -10.83 -16.01
N PHE A 26 -1.22 -10.05 -15.25
CA PHE A 26 -1.73 -8.98 -14.41
C PHE A 26 -1.22 -7.63 -14.90
N ASN A 27 -1.97 -6.56 -14.61
CA ASN A 27 -1.67 -5.21 -15.07
C ASN A 27 -0.41 -4.59 -14.45
N SER A 28 0.10 -5.15 -13.33
CA SER A 28 1.33 -4.68 -12.70
C SER A 28 2.04 -5.79 -11.92
N PRO A 29 3.35 -5.62 -11.64
CA PRO A 29 4.08 -6.52 -10.74
C PRO A 29 3.44 -6.60 -9.36
N LEU A 30 3.00 -5.47 -8.80
CA LEU A 30 2.30 -5.45 -7.50
C LEU A 30 1.01 -6.28 -7.54
N SER A 31 0.21 -6.15 -8.60
CA SER A 31 -1.03 -6.94 -8.75
C SER A 31 -0.74 -8.44 -8.78
N ARG A 32 0.36 -8.85 -9.43
CA ARG A 32 0.82 -10.24 -9.46
C ARG A 32 1.22 -10.72 -8.07
N ILE A 33 2.08 -9.97 -7.38
CA ILE A 33 2.57 -10.31 -6.03
C ILE A 33 1.38 -10.49 -5.08
N VAL A 34 0.47 -9.52 -5.07
CA VAL A 34 -0.76 -9.60 -4.26
C VAL A 34 -1.51 -10.89 -4.60
N GLN A 35 -1.88 -11.12 -5.87
CA GLN A 35 -2.61 -12.32 -6.26
C GLN A 35 -1.94 -13.64 -5.85
N GLU A 36 -0.60 -13.72 -5.90
CA GLU A 36 0.15 -14.90 -5.45
C GLU A 36 0.13 -15.09 -3.93
N GLN A 37 0.24 -13.99 -3.16
CA GLN A 37 0.29 -14.02 -1.71
C GLN A 37 -1.08 -14.23 -1.07
N VAL A 38 -2.15 -13.67 -1.66
CA VAL A 38 -3.47 -13.68 -1.01
C VAL A 38 -4.34 -14.88 -1.35
N ARG A 39 -4.29 -15.36 -2.60
CA ARG A 39 -5.16 -16.46 -3.03
C ARG A 39 -5.04 -17.72 -2.16
N PRO A 40 -3.84 -18.14 -1.70
CA PRO A 40 -3.70 -19.26 -0.77
C PRO A 40 -4.44 -19.04 0.56
N GLN A 41 -4.46 -17.80 1.08
CA GLN A 41 -5.17 -17.48 2.33
C GLN A 41 -6.69 -17.61 2.18
N LEU A 42 -7.21 -17.24 1.01
CA LEU A 42 -8.63 -17.27 0.68
C LEU A 42 -9.10 -18.63 0.13
N GLY A 43 -8.24 -19.65 0.11
CA GLY A 43 -8.54 -20.96 -0.49
C GLY A 43 -8.77 -20.90 -2.01
N MET A 44 -8.31 -19.84 -2.67
CA MET A 44 -8.43 -19.65 -4.11
C MET A 44 -7.20 -20.23 -4.81
N SER A 45 -7.41 -20.92 -5.94
CA SER A 45 -6.32 -21.37 -6.81
C SER A 45 -6.32 -20.60 -8.13
N PHE A 46 -5.26 -20.72 -8.94
CA PHE A 46 -5.24 -20.23 -10.33
C PHE A 46 -5.96 -21.16 -11.31
N GLY A 47 -6.73 -22.15 -10.82
CA GLY A 47 -7.40 -23.14 -11.67
C GLY A 47 -6.44 -24.11 -12.33
N SER A 48 -6.91 -24.78 -13.38
CA SER A 48 -6.10 -25.73 -14.15
C SER A 48 -5.46 -25.06 -15.37
N PRO A 49 -4.37 -25.59 -15.94
CA PRO A 49 -3.79 -25.00 -17.15
C PRO A 49 -4.74 -24.92 -18.35
N LYS A 50 -5.75 -25.82 -18.43
CA LYS A 50 -6.79 -25.77 -19.46
C LYS A 50 -7.90 -24.77 -19.17
N ASN A 51 -8.15 -24.47 -17.90
CA ASN A 51 -9.17 -23.55 -17.43
C ASN A 51 -8.59 -22.68 -16.30
N PRO A 52 -7.70 -21.72 -16.63
CA PRO A 52 -7.08 -20.87 -15.65
C PRO A 52 -8.09 -19.88 -15.07
N GLN A 53 -7.99 -19.61 -13.77
CA GLN A 53 -8.82 -18.64 -13.06
C GLN A 53 -7.96 -17.44 -12.68
N CYS A 54 -7.86 -16.45 -13.57
CA CYS A 54 -7.02 -15.26 -13.34
C CYS A 54 -7.81 -14.02 -12.85
N GLY A 55 -9.07 -14.21 -12.46
CA GLY A 55 -9.93 -13.13 -11.96
C GLY A 55 -9.39 -12.46 -10.70
N GLY A 56 -9.89 -11.24 -10.43
CA GLY A 56 -9.57 -10.47 -9.24
C GLY A 56 -10.13 -11.09 -7.95
N ILE A 57 -9.67 -10.57 -6.81
CA ILE A 57 -10.22 -10.91 -5.50
C ILE A 57 -11.54 -10.14 -5.30
N PRO A 58 -12.64 -10.82 -4.94
CA PRO A 58 -13.90 -10.15 -4.57
C PRO A 58 -13.71 -9.19 -3.39
N LEU A 59 -14.36 -8.03 -3.42
CA LEU A 59 -14.17 -7.00 -2.37
C LEU A 59 -14.60 -7.47 -0.97
N ASP A 60 -15.65 -8.28 -0.88
CA ASP A 60 -16.13 -8.90 0.35
C ASP A 60 -15.10 -9.85 0.98
N LYS A 61 -14.25 -10.48 0.16
CA LYS A 61 -13.15 -11.35 0.62
C LYS A 61 -11.92 -10.60 1.12
N ILE A 62 -11.78 -9.31 0.82
CA ILE A 62 -10.58 -8.54 1.17
C ILE A 62 -10.40 -8.43 2.70
N ALA A 63 -11.51 -8.35 3.44
CA ALA A 63 -11.47 -8.26 4.90
C ALA A 63 -10.99 -9.56 5.57
N GLU A 64 -11.05 -10.70 4.89
CA GLU A 64 -10.60 -12.00 5.41
C GLU A 64 -9.07 -12.18 5.32
N ILE A 65 -8.37 -11.26 4.64
CA ILE A 65 -6.94 -11.33 4.38
C ILE A 65 -6.14 -10.96 5.63
N ASP A 66 -5.21 -11.82 6.02
CA ASP A 66 -4.20 -11.48 7.01
C ASP A 66 -3.03 -10.75 6.33
N TRP A 67 -3.10 -9.42 6.30
CA TRP A 67 -2.08 -8.56 5.70
C TRP A 67 -0.71 -8.67 6.37
N SER A 68 -0.63 -9.17 7.61
CA SER A 68 0.66 -9.40 8.29
C SER A 68 1.46 -10.54 7.64
N LYS A 69 0.80 -11.44 6.92
CA LYS A 69 1.42 -12.58 6.23
C LYS A 69 1.71 -12.31 4.76
N VAL A 70 1.29 -11.17 4.22
CA VAL A 70 1.53 -10.80 2.83
C VAL A 70 2.96 -10.27 2.70
N ASN A 71 3.84 -11.02 2.03
CA ASN A 71 5.20 -10.56 1.74
C ASN A 71 5.22 -9.66 0.50
N LEU A 72 5.70 -8.41 0.68
CA LEU A 72 5.85 -7.41 -0.38
C LEU A 72 7.32 -7.05 -0.67
N ASP A 73 8.29 -7.84 -0.23
CA ASP A 73 9.72 -7.56 -0.39
C ASP A 73 10.11 -7.43 -1.87
N GLU A 74 9.52 -8.23 -2.74
CA GLU A 74 9.74 -8.10 -4.18
C GLU A 74 9.27 -6.73 -4.69
N TRP A 75 8.11 -6.25 -4.22
CA TRP A 75 7.62 -4.93 -4.60
C TRP A 75 8.56 -3.82 -4.12
N LEU A 76 9.06 -3.93 -2.88
CA LEU A 76 10.05 -3.00 -2.33
C LEU A 76 11.35 -3.03 -3.15
N GLY A 77 11.82 -4.21 -3.55
CA GLY A 77 12.98 -4.36 -4.44
C GLY A 77 12.77 -3.71 -5.80
N ILE A 78 11.58 -3.84 -6.40
CA ILE A 78 11.23 -3.16 -7.65
C ILE A 78 11.25 -1.64 -7.44
N LEU A 79 10.67 -1.12 -6.35
CA LEU A 79 10.70 0.30 -6.05
C LEU A 79 12.13 0.82 -5.89
N GLN A 80 12.99 0.08 -5.19
CA GLN A 80 14.38 0.45 -4.99
C GLN A 80 15.15 0.48 -6.31
N GLN A 81 15.02 -0.56 -7.15
CA GLN A 81 15.69 -0.65 -8.45
C GLN A 81 15.28 0.48 -9.41
N ASN A 82 14.06 1.00 -9.26
CA ASN A 82 13.52 2.07 -10.10
C ASN A 82 13.68 3.46 -9.46
N GLY A 83 14.42 3.59 -8.35
CA GLY A 83 14.61 4.87 -7.66
C GLY A 83 13.32 5.47 -7.11
N LYS A 84 12.31 4.63 -6.86
CA LYS A 84 11.00 5.01 -6.30
C LYS A 84 10.87 4.67 -4.81
N PHE A 85 11.92 4.11 -4.21
CA PHE A 85 11.99 3.91 -2.77
C PHE A 85 12.68 5.14 -2.13
N PRO A 86 12.01 5.86 -1.22
CA PRO A 86 12.59 7.04 -0.60
C PRO A 86 13.77 6.65 0.29
N ASP A 87 14.84 7.44 0.23
CA ASP A 87 15.94 7.34 1.17
C ASP A 87 15.42 7.76 2.57
N PRO A 88 15.59 6.96 3.63
CA PRO A 88 15.17 7.35 4.98
C PRO A 88 15.70 8.72 5.42
N SER A 89 16.88 9.14 4.93
CA SER A 89 17.46 10.45 5.22
C SER A 89 16.75 11.62 4.54
N SER A 90 16.01 11.39 3.44
CA SER A 90 15.24 12.41 2.75
C SER A 90 13.80 12.53 3.28
N VAL A 91 13.38 11.62 4.15
CA VAL A 91 12.05 11.64 4.79
C VAL A 91 12.08 12.60 5.98
N ASN A 92 11.52 13.78 5.79
CA ASN A 92 11.40 14.80 6.83
C ASN A 92 10.10 15.60 6.68
N LEU A 93 9.85 16.52 7.62
CA LEU A 93 8.59 17.26 7.66
C LEU A 93 8.35 18.12 6.41
N GLU A 94 9.43 18.68 5.85
CA GLU A 94 9.40 19.53 4.66
C GLU A 94 9.11 18.72 3.40
N SER A 95 9.80 17.59 3.21
CA SER A 95 9.59 16.72 2.05
C SER A 95 8.23 16.03 2.06
N LEU A 96 7.72 15.66 3.23
CA LEU A 96 6.42 14.99 3.33
C LEU A 96 5.23 15.95 3.27
N THR A 97 5.34 17.11 3.93
CA THR A 97 4.17 17.94 4.22
C THR A 97 4.27 19.40 3.78
N GLY A 98 5.47 19.86 3.44
CA GLY A 98 5.78 21.22 3.01
C GLY A 98 5.93 21.34 1.50
N SER A 99 6.87 22.18 1.07
CA SER A 99 7.09 22.55 -0.32
C SER A 99 7.74 21.44 -1.14
N GLY A 100 8.47 20.53 -0.49
CA GLY A 100 9.06 19.35 -1.12
C GLY A 100 8.08 18.20 -1.37
N SER A 101 6.82 18.34 -0.94
CA SER A 101 5.77 17.34 -1.13
C SER A 101 5.18 17.40 -2.54
N ASP A 102 4.81 16.24 -3.11
CA ASP A 102 4.05 16.14 -4.37
C ASP A 102 2.73 16.93 -4.34
N PHE A 103 2.24 17.26 -3.15
CA PHE A 103 1.03 18.05 -2.96
C PHE A 103 1.28 19.58 -2.89
N ASN A 104 2.48 20.06 -3.19
CA ASN A 104 2.78 21.49 -3.32
C ASN A 104 2.42 22.03 -4.72
N ILE A 105 1.13 21.96 -5.06
CA ILE A 105 0.64 22.30 -6.41
C ILE A 105 0.84 23.80 -6.71
N ASP A 106 0.64 24.66 -5.71
CA ASP A 106 0.67 26.12 -5.87
C ASP A 106 2.05 26.74 -5.53
N GLY A 107 3.05 25.92 -5.20
CA GLY A 107 4.43 26.37 -4.93
C GLY A 107 4.67 27.03 -3.57
N GLY A 108 3.64 27.18 -2.72
CA GLY A 108 3.73 27.88 -1.43
C GLY A 108 3.36 27.04 -0.20
N ARG A 109 3.34 25.71 -0.30
CA ARG A 109 2.90 24.84 0.79
C ARG A 109 3.91 24.87 1.96
N LEU A 110 3.50 25.48 3.06
CA LEU A 110 4.22 25.44 4.35
C LEU A 110 4.14 24.04 4.95
N ASN A 111 5.16 23.62 5.70
CA ASN A 111 5.13 22.33 6.39
C ASN A 111 4.19 22.32 7.61
N THR A 112 3.96 21.14 8.18
CA THR A 112 2.99 20.98 9.28
C THR A 112 3.34 21.79 10.53
N GLU A 113 4.63 21.95 10.82
CA GLU A 113 5.10 22.73 11.97
C GLU A 113 4.79 24.21 11.75
N GLU A 114 5.20 24.78 10.62
CA GLU A 114 4.92 26.18 10.26
C GLU A 114 3.42 26.48 10.21
N ARG A 115 2.61 25.58 9.61
CA ARG A 115 1.14 25.72 9.61
C ARG A 115 0.57 25.72 11.02
N THR A 116 1.14 24.92 11.93
CA THR A 116 0.70 24.88 13.33
C THR A 116 1.09 26.16 14.05
N LEU A 117 2.33 26.63 13.89
CA LEU A 117 2.81 27.88 14.48
C LEU A 117 1.99 29.08 14.00
N ASN A 118 1.66 29.15 12.70
CA ASN A 118 0.81 30.20 12.15
C ASN A 118 -0.60 30.19 12.73
N ARG A 119 -1.16 29.01 13.04
CA ARG A 119 -2.47 28.90 13.72
C ARG A 119 -2.43 29.34 15.18
N LEU A 120 -1.27 29.20 15.83
CA LEU A 120 -1.05 29.61 17.21
C LEU A 120 -0.63 31.08 17.31
N ASN A 121 -0.23 31.71 16.20
CA ASN A 121 0.19 33.09 16.18
C ASN A 121 -0.95 34.00 16.66
N GLY A 122 -0.67 34.80 17.68
CA GLY A 122 -1.66 35.67 18.34
C GLY A 122 -2.54 34.97 19.39
N ILE A 123 -2.35 33.68 19.66
CA ILE A 123 -3.04 32.96 20.74
C ILE A 123 -2.08 32.77 21.91
N ASP A 124 -2.45 33.27 23.08
CA ASP A 124 -1.82 32.86 24.33
C ASP A 124 -2.29 31.44 24.67
N VAL A 125 -1.50 30.46 24.23
CA VAL A 125 -1.78 29.04 24.43
C VAL A 125 -1.87 28.69 25.90
N ASP A 126 -1.09 29.33 26.76
CA ASP A 126 -1.09 29.05 28.19
C ASP A 126 -2.31 29.64 28.88
N ALA A 127 -2.77 30.83 28.48
CA ALA A 127 -4.04 31.37 28.93
C ALA A 127 -5.22 30.50 28.50
N LYS A 128 -5.23 30.01 27.26
CA LYS A 128 -6.28 29.11 26.77
C LYS A 128 -6.25 27.74 27.42
N ARG A 129 -5.06 27.19 27.69
CA ARG A 129 -4.91 25.99 28.52
C ARG A 129 -5.45 26.21 29.92
N ARG A 130 -5.17 27.38 30.53
CA ARG A 130 -5.68 27.71 31.85
C ARG A 130 -7.22 27.80 31.88
N GLU A 131 -7.79 28.52 30.92
CA GLU A 131 -9.24 28.65 30.75
C GLU A 131 -9.93 27.28 30.59
N ALA A 132 -9.40 26.43 29.72
CA ALA A 132 -9.94 25.09 29.49
C ALA A 132 -9.81 24.18 30.73
N ALA A 133 -8.69 24.27 31.45
CA ALA A 133 -8.48 23.50 32.67
C ALA A 133 -9.44 23.93 33.79
N GLN A 134 -9.78 25.21 33.92
CA GLN A 134 -10.78 25.69 34.90
C GLN A 134 -12.21 25.20 34.59
N GLN A 135 -12.54 25.04 33.30
CA GLN A 135 -13.85 24.49 32.91
C GLN A 135 -14.00 23.01 33.30
N VAL A 136 -12.90 22.26 33.30
CA VAL A 136 -12.90 20.82 33.64
C VAL A 136 -12.62 20.60 35.14
N PHE A 137 -11.79 21.44 35.74
CA PHE A 137 -11.35 21.38 37.14
C PHE A 137 -11.59 22.73 37.83
N PRO A 138 -12.78 22.94 38.40
CA PRO A 138 -13.17 24.24 38.99
C PRO A 138 -12.27 24.70 40.15
N ASP A 139 -11.62 23.77 40.84
CA ASP A 139 -10.82 24.03 42.04
C ASP A 139 -9.32 24.27 41.74
N TRP A 140 -8.92 24.27 40.47
CA TRP A 140 -7.51 24.40 40.10
C TRP A 140 -7.00 25.84 40.30
N LYS A 141 -6.18 26.02 41.34
CA LYS A 141 -5.42 27.26 41.63
C LYS A 141 -4.06 27.15 40.96
N GLY A 142 -3.95 27.59 39.71
CA GLY A 142 -2.73 27.49 38.92
C GLY A 142 -1.54 28.23 39.57
N GLU A 143 -0.43 27.51 39.71
CA GLU A 143 0.95 28.03 39.72
C GLU A 143 1.55 27.81 38.32
#